data_AF-A0A314V015-F1
#
_entry.id   AF-A0A314V015-F1
#
_cell.length_a   1.000
_cell.length_b   1.000
_cell.length_c   1.000
_cell.angle_alpha   90.00
_cell.angle_beta   90.00
_cell.angle_gamma   90.00
#
_symmetry.space_group_name_H-M   'P 1'
#
loop_
_entity.id
_entity.type
_entity.pdbx_description
1 polymer ?
#
loop_
_entity_poly.entity_id
_entity_poly.type
_entity_poly.pdbx_seq_one_letter_code
_entity_poly.pdbx_strand_id
1 'polypeptide(L)'
;MRLRKNFRAKVKEWQRLPYVGPYDEVSEKKRSSKAGMMAVEKRAVATVHEFLNLTVEKMVEVEKISHFRKWFGFDLNIRDLFLDHPGIFYLSTKGKRHTVFLREAYERGCLIHPNPVYHARRKLLDLVVLGRHGLLTDELRSIASNKEAESLGQYDGETCISD
;
A
#
# COMPACT_ATOMS: atom_id res chain seq x y z
N MET A 1 -8.00 8.60 13.96
CA MET A 1 -9.39 8.70 13.47
C MET A 1 -10.32 8.08 14.51
N ARG A 2 -11.19 8.87 15.16
CA ARG A 2 -12.16 8.35 16.14
C ARG A 2 -13.41 7.86 15.41
N LEU A 3 -13.65 6.55 15.42
CA LEU A 3 -14.85 5.95 14.82
C LEU A 3 -16.07 6.35 15.66
N ARG A 4 -17.09 6.96 15.03
CA ARG A 4 -18.34 7.33 15.73
C ARG A 4 -19.08 6.07 16.15
N LYS A 5 -19.79 6.11 17.29
CA LYS A 5 -20.56 4.96 17.84
C LYS A 5 -21.51 4.31 16.83
N ASN A 6 -22.03 5.09 15.87
CA ASN A 6 -22.98 4.62 14.85
C ASN A 6 -22.32 4.09 13.57
N PHE A 7 -21.00 4.19 13.43
CA PHE A 7 -20.28 3.78 12.21
C PHE A 7 -20.45 2.29 11.91
N ARG A 8 -20.35 1.45 12.95
CA ARG A 8 -20.49 -0.01 12.82
C ARG A 8 -21.87 -0.43 12.31
N ALA A 9 -22.93 0.26 12.75
CA ALA A 9 -24.29 0.01 12.27
C ALA A 9 -24.45 0.43 10.80
N LYS A 10 -23.94 1.61 10.41
CA LYS A 10 -23.95 2.08 9.01
C LYS A 10 -23.21 1.11 8.09
N VAL A 11 -22.02 0.65 8.48
CA VAL A 11 -21.24 -0.32 7.70
C VAL A 11 -21.98 -1.65 7.57
N LYS A 12 -22.64 -2.13 8.64
CA LYS A 12 -23.43 -3.36 8.59
C LYS A 12 -24.63 -3.26 7.64
N GLU A 13 -25.30 -2.11 7.62
CA GLU A 13 -26.39 -1.82 6.67
C GLU A 13 -25.86 -1.78 5.22
N TRP A 14 -24.74 -1.09 4.99
CA TRP A 14 -24.08 -1.01 3.68
C TRP A 14 -23.59 -2.37 3.17
N GLN A 15 -23.04 -3.21 4.05
CA GLN A 15 -22.58 -4.56 3.68
C GLN A 15 -23.73 -5.47 3.24
N ARG A 16 -24.96 -5.28 3.74
CA ARG A 16 -26.15 -6.08 3.38
C ARG A 16 -26.66 -5.81 1.96
N LEU A 17 -26.30 -4.69 1.34
CA LEU A 17 -26.71 -4.39 -0.03
C LEU A 17 -26.11 -5.43 -1.00
N PRO A 18 -26.76 -5.72 -2.14
CA PRO A 18 -26.15 -6.60 -3.13
C PRO A 18 -24.84 -5.98 -3.64
N TYR A 19 -23.85 -6.83 -3.87
CA TYR A 19 -22.65 -6.41 -4.59
C TYR A 19 -23.02 -6.29 -6.07
N VAL A 20 -22.90 -5.08 -6.61
CA VAL A 20 -23.11 -4.79 -8.04
C VAL A 20 -21.72 -4.70 -8.65
N GLY A 21 -21.47 -5.49 -9.68
CA GLY A 21 -20.18 -5.51 -10.35
C GLY A 21 -19.85 -4.14 -10.95
N PRO A 22 -18.57 -3.74 -10.99
CA PRO A 22 -18.17 -2.48 -11.61
C PRO A 22 -18.51 -2.42 -13.10
N TYR A 23 -18.70 -3.56 -13.73
CA TYR A 23 -19.04 -3.71 -15.15
C TYR A 23 -20.55 -3.76 -15.44
N ASP A 24 -21.41 -3.82 -14.41
CA ASP A 24 -22.86 -3.91 -14.59
C ASP A 24 -23.49 -2.53 -14.90
N GLU A 25 -24.51 -2.51 -15.76
CA GLU A 25 -25.24 -1.28 -16.10
C GLU A 25 -26.06 -0.74 -14.91
N VAL A 26 -25.84 0.53 -14.59
CA VAL A 26 -26.55 1.20 -13.48
C VAL A 26 -27.84 1.82 -14.01
N SER A 27 -28.99 1.24 -13.63
CA SER A 27 -30.28 1.88 -13.89
C SER A 27 -30.37 3.24 -13.17
N GLU A 28 -30.54 4.32 -13.94
CA GLU A 28 -30.60 5.71 -13.45
C GLU A 28 -31.71 5.93 -12.41
N LYS A 29 -32.76 5.09 -12.42
CA LYS A 29 -33.89 5.13 -11.49
C LYS A 29 -33.51 4.82 -10.03
N LYS A 30 -32.30 4.33 -9.76
CA LYS A 30 -31.83 4.04 -8.39
C LYS A 30 -31.36 5.31 -7.64
N ARG A 31 -31.15 6.45 -8.31
CA ARG A 31 -30.51 7.63 -7.68
C ARG A 31 -31.39 8.47 -6.74
N SER A 32 -32.71 8.27 -6.71
CA SER A 32 -33.64 9.09 -5.90
C SER A 32 -33.88 8.57 -4.48
N SER A 33 -33.56 7.30 -4.20
CA SER A 33 -33.80 6.68 -2.90
C SER A 33 -32.52 6.56 -2.07
N LYS A 34 -32.64 6.61 -0.74
CA LYS A 34 -31.50 6.40 0.18
C LYS A 34 -30.78 5.07 -0.10
N ALA A 35 -31.54 4.00 -0.34
CA ALA A 35 -30.99 2.67 -0.62
C ALA A 35 -30.20 2.63 -1.94
N GLY A 36 -30.69 3.31 -2.98
CA GLY A 36 -29.99 3.35 -4.24
C GLY A 36 -28.75 4.26 -4.23
N MET A 37 -28.74 5.31 -3.39
CA MET A 37 -27.53 6.10 -3.13
C MET A 37 -26.42 5.25 -2.48
N MET A 38 -26.77 4.43 -1.49
CA MET A 38 -25.83 3.48 -0.88
C MET A 38 -25.39 2.38 -1.86
N ALA A 39 -26.24 1.97 -2.80
CA ALA A 39 -25.86 1.02 -3.83
C ALA A 39 -24.83 1.62 -4.82
N VAL A 40 -25.01 2.88 -5.21
CA VAL A 40 -24.03 3.62 -6.03
C VAL A 40 -22.71 3.79 -5.29
N GLU A 41 -22.76 4.16 -4.00
CA GLU A 41 -21.58 4.22 -3.12
C GLU A 41 -20.87 2.87 -3.05
N LYS A 42 -21.62 1.77 -2.87
CA LYS A 42 -21.07 0.41 -2.83
C LYS A 42 -20.38 0.01 -4.12
N ARG A 43 -20.99 0.32 -5.26
CA ARG A 43 -20.36 0.11 -6.58
C ARG A 43 -19.07 0.93 -6.70
N ALA A 44 -19.09 2.20 -6.31
CA ALA A 44 -17.89 3.04 -6.38
C ALA A 44 -16.73 2.49 -5.53
N VAL A 45 -17.01 2.03 -4.30
CA VAL A 45 -16.03 1.35 -3.46
C VAL A 45 -15.49 0.10 -4.14
N ALA A 46 -16.35 -0.75 -4.70
CA ALA A 46 -15.95 -1.95 -5.42
C ALA A 46 -15.04 -1.64 -6.63
N THR A 47 -15.42 -0.66 -7.46
CA THR A 47 -14.62 -0.23 -8.61
C THR A 47 -13.24 0.25 -8.18
N VAL A 48 -13.14 1.10 -7.16
CA VAL A 48 -11.83 1.58 -6.69
C VAL A 48 -11.02 0.45 -6.05
N HIS A 49 -11.67 -0.45 -5.32
CA HIS A 49 -11.02 -1.60 -4.71
C HIS A 49 -10.35 -2.50 -5.76
N GLU A 50 -11.07 -2.83 -6.83
CA GLU A 50 -10.52 -3.59 -7.96
C GLU A 50 -9.44 -2.83 -8.70
N PHE A 51 -9.66 -1.53 -8.96
CA PHE A 51 -8.67 -0.69 -9.63
C PHE A 51 -7.35 -0.64 -8.85
N LEU A 52 -7.40 -0.46 -7.53
CA LEU A 52 -6.21 -0.52 -6.69
C LEU A 52 -5.57 -1.90 -6.73
N ASN A 53 -6.37 -2.97 -6.77
CA ASN A 53 -5.85 -4.32 -6.92
C ASN A 53 -5.12 -4.57 -8.24
N LEU A 54 -5.39 -3.81 -9.30
CA LEU A 54 -4.61 -3.87 -10.54
C LEU A 54 -3.27 -3.12 -10.44
N THR A 55 -3.12 -2.21 -9.48
CA THR A 55 -1.86 -1.47 -9.29
C THR A 55 -0.82 -2.32 -8.56
N VAL A 56 0.45 -2.11 -8.91
CA VAL A 56 1.59 -2.83 -8.30
C VAL A 56 1.64 -2.63 -6.79
N GLU A 57 1.50 -1.38 -6.34
CA GLU A 57 1.64 -1.03 -4.93
C GLU A 57 0.30 -0.98 -4.20
N LYS A 58 -0.82 -1.34 -4.84
CA LYS A 58 -2.15 -1.29 -4.21
C LYS A 58 -2.50 0.10 -3.66
N MET A 59 -1.94 1.14 -4.29
CA MET A 59 -2.11 2.54 -3.95
C MET A 59 -2.06 3.42 -5.20
N VAL A 60 -2.70 4.59 -5.12
CA VAL A 60 -2.68 5.60 -6.19
C VAL A 60 -2.97 6.99 -5.61
N GLU A 61 -2.64 8.03 -6.36
CA GLU A 61 -3.01 9.39 -5.99
C GLU A 61 -4.49 9.66 -6.25
N VAL A 62 -5.13 10.36 -5.31
CA VAL A 62 -6.55 10.71 -5.39
C VAL A 62 -6.84 11.57 -6.62
N GLU A 63 -5.93 12.46 -6.99
CA GLU A 63 -6.06 13.31 -8.18
C GLU A 63 -6.17 12.47 -9.46
N LYS A 64 -5.42 11.36 -9.56
CA LYS A 64 -5.47 10.45 -10.71
C LYS A 64 -6.84 9.82 -10.83
N ILE A 65 -7.41 9.30 -9.74
CA ILE A 65 -8.78 8.76 -9.75
C ILE A 65 -9.79 9.88 -10.08
N SER A 66 -9.57 11.09 -9.57
CA SER A 66 -10.46 12.23 -9.80
C SER A 66 -10.56 12.62 -11.27
N HIS A 67 -9.49 12.48 -12.05
CA HIS A 67 -9.56 12.71 -13.50
C HIS A 67 -10.45 11.68 -14.21
N PHE A 68 -10.50 10.45 -13.72
CA PHE A 68 -11.30 9.37 -14.30
C PHE A 68 -12.71 9.26 -13.70
N ARG A 69 -13.11 10.21 -12.84
CA ARG A 69 -14.42 10.20 -12.15
C ARG A 69 -15.59 9.97 -13.10
N LYS A 70 -15.62 10.66 -14.24
CA LYS A 70 -16.69 10.53 -15.25
C LYS A 70 -16.69 9.15 -15.91
N TRP A 71 -15.51 8.58 -16.18
CA TRP A 71 -15.37 7.27 -16.82
C TRP A 71 -15.82 6.13 -15.92
N PHE A 72 -15.61 6.24 -14.61
CA PHE A 72 -16.10 5.25 -13.65
C PHE A 72 -17.59 5.45 -13.28
N GLY A 73 -18.23 6.53 -13.74
CA GLY A 73 -19.60 6.88 -13.37
C GLY A 73 -19.73 7.28 -11.90
N PHE A 74 -18.70 7.91 -11.33
CA PHE A 74 -18.71 8.35 -9.94
C PHE A 74 -19.43 9.69 -9.82
N ASP A 75 -20.65 9.67 -9.29
CA ASP A 75 -21.39 10.90 -8.96
C ASP A 75 -20.98 11.49 -7.59
N LEU A 76 -20.12 10.78 -6.85
CA LEU A 76 -19.66 11.14 -5.50
C LEU A 76 -18.32 11.87 -5.54
N ASN A 77 -18.05 12.66 -4.48
CA ASN A 77 -16.71 13.16 -4.23
C ASN A 77 -15.81 12.01 -3.78
N ILE A 78 -14.76 11.74 -4.57
CA ILE A 78 -13.86 10.60 -4.35
C ILE A 78 -13.13 10.71 -3.00
N ARG A 79 -12.82 11.93 -2.54
CA ARG A 79 -12.19 12.11 -1.24
C ARG A 79 -13.11 11.66 -0.10
N ASP A 80 -14.38 12.04 -0.20
CA ASP A 80 -15.39 11.71 0.81
C ASP A 80 -15.64 10.20 0.84
N LEU A 81 -15.66 9.56 -0.34
CA LEU A 81 -15.74 8.10 -0.47
C LEU A 81 -14.68 7.37 0.36
N PHE A 82 -13.42 7.85 0.34
CA PHE A 82 -12.33 7.25 1.11
C PHE A 82 -12.45 7.51 2.61
N LEU A 83 -12.92 8.71 2.99
CA LEU A 83 -13.11 9.07 4.39
C LEU A 83 -14.31 8.35 5.02
N ASP A 84 -15.32 8.01 4.23
CA ASP A 84 -16.48 7.22 4.66
C ASP A 84 -16.16 5.73 4.85
N HIS A 85 -15.09 5.22 4.21
CA HIS A 85 -14.69 3.80 4.27
C HIS A 85 -13.27 3.57 4.82
N PRO A 86 -12.95 4.06 6.04
CA PRO A 86 -11.61 3.95 6.61
C PRO A 86 -11.22 2.53 7.02
N GLY A 87 -12.16 1.58 7.01
CA GLY A 87 -11.86 0.15 7.21
C GLY A 87 -11.23 -0.50 5.99
N ILE A 88 -11.51 0.03 4.79
CA ILE A 88 -11.07 -0.52 3.50
C ILE A 88 -9.92 0.31 2.95
N PHE A 89 -10.07 1.64 2.97
CA PHE A 89 -9.09 2.56 2.42
C PHE A 89 -8.35 3.30 3.53
N TYR A 90 -7.09 3.60 3.26
CA TYR A 90 -6.29 4.53 4.05
C TYR A 90 -5.90 5.71 3.17
N LEU A 91 -6.16 6.92 3.65
CA LEU A 91 -5.82 8.15 2.94
C LEU A 91 -4.62 8.81 3.61
N SER A 92 -3.47 8.80 2.94
CA SER A 92 -2.30 9.55 3.35
C SER A 92 -2.30 10.93 2.71
N THR A 93 -1.95 11.95 3.50
CA THR A 93 -1.80 13.32 3.00
C THR A 93 -0.35 13.75 3.24
N LYS A 94 0.39 13.94 2.15
CA LYS A 94 1.77 14.44 2.19
C LYS A 94 1.83 15.78 1.46
N GLY A 95 1.86 16.85 2.24
CA GLY A 95 1.76 18.21 1.70
C GLY A 95 0.43 18.40 0.95
N LYS A 96 0.51 18.74 -0.34
CA LYS A 96 -0.67 18.89 -1.22
C LYS A 96 -1.11 17.58 -1.89
N ARG A 97 -0.29 16.52 -1.83
CA ARG A 97 -0.57 15.24 -2.50
C ARG A 97 -1.33 14.32 -1.57
N HIS A 98 -2.42 13.77 -2.07
CA HIS A 98 -3.24 12.79 -1.38
C HIS A 98 -3.11 11.44 -2.07
N THR A 99 -2.72 10.41 -1.31
CA THR A 99 -2.53 9.04 -1.81
C THR A 99 -3.46 8.12 -1.05
N VAL A 100 -4.25 7.35 -1.78
CA VAL A 100 -5.12 6.31 -1.22
C VAL A 100 -4.44 4.96 -1.30
N PHE A 101 -4.56 4.18 -0.24
CA PHE A 101 -3.99 2.85 -0.07
C PHE A 101 -5.11 1.86 0.24
N LEU A 102 -5.01 0.65 -0.30
CA LEU A 102 -5.89 -0.45 0.05
C LEU A 102 -5.41 -1.10 1.36
N ARG A 103 -6.16 -0.96 2.47
CA ARG A 103 -5.70 -1.40 3.80
C ARG A 103 -5.44 -2.90 3.89
N GLU A 104 -6.31 -3.70 3.30
CA GLU A 104 -6.18 -5.16 3.30
C GLU A 104 -4.94 -5.67 2.57
N ALA A 105 -4.33 -4.87 1.70
CA ALA A 105 -3.13 -5.26 0.96
C ALA A 105 -1.83 -5.09 1.76
N TYR A 106 -1.89 -4.47 2.94
CA TYR A 106 -0.73 -4.13 3.74
C TYR A 106 -0.77 -4.72 5.15
N GLU A 107 0.37 -5.25 5.59
CA GLU A 107 0.62 -5.66 6.95
C GLU A 107 1.91 -5.01 7.46
N ARG A 108 1.86 -4.37 8.62
CA ARG A 108 3.02 -3.67 9.24
C ARG A 108 3.74 -2.68 8.31
N GLY A 109 3.02 -2.11 7.34
CA GLY A 109 3.56 -1.16 6.37
C GLY A 109 4.23 -1.78 5.14
N CYS A 110 4.22 -3.10 5.02
CA CYS A 110 4.69 -3.84 3.83
C CYS A 110 3.50 -4.45 3.08
N LEU A 111 3.64 -4.64 1.77
CA LEU A 111 2.63 -5.38 1.00
C LEU A 111 2.63 -6.85 1.40
N ILE A 112 1.44 -7.44 1.55
CA ILE A 112 1.27 -8.86 1.85
C ILE A 112 1.74 -9.73 0.68
N HIS A 113 1.42 -9.32 -0.55
CA HIS A 113 1.82 -9.99 -1.78
C HIS A 113 2.71 -9.05 -2.63
N PRO A 114 4.00 -8.93 -2.29
CA PRO A 114 4.92 -8.07 -3.02
C PRO A 114 5.30 -8.67 -4.37
N ASN A 115 5.71 -7.82 -5.30
CA ASN A 115 6.24 -8.23 -6.60
C ASN A 115 7.69 -7.72 -6.78
N PRO A 116 8.44 -8.21 -7.80
CA PRO A 116 9.84 -7.82 -7.98
C PRO A 116 10.04 -6.30 -8.14
N VAL A 117 9.08 -5.62 -8.77
CA VAL A 117 9.11 -4.15 -8.95
C VAL A 117 9.00 -3.43 -7.62
N TYR A 118 8.13 -3.89 -6.73
CA TYR A 118 7.98 -3.35 -5.38
C TYR A 118 9.26 -3.53 -4.57
N HIS A 119 9.89 -4.72 -4.62
CA HIS A 119 11.16 -4.95 -3.93
C HIS A 119 12.27 -4.03 -4.45
N ALA A 120 12.38 -3.87 -5.76
CA ALA A 120 13.36 -2.96 -6.36
C ALA A 120 13.14 -1.50 -5.91
N ARG A 121 11.89 -1.03 -5.90
CA ARG A 121 11.54 0.31 -5.41
C ARG A 121 11.83 0.49 -3.93
N ARG A 122 11.54 -0.52 -3.11
CA ARG A 122 11.81 -0.46 -1.67
C ARG A 122 13.31 -0.38 -1.40
N LYS A 123 14.10 -1.23 -2.04
CA LYS A 123 15.57 -1.19 -1.95
C LYS A 123 16.13 0.16 -2.40
N LEU A 124 15.61 0.73 -3.49
CA LEU A 124 16.00 2.06 -3.93
C LEU A 124 15.70 3.13 -2.88
N LEU A 125 14.50 3.10 -2.27
CA LEU A 125 14.14 4.04 -1.21
C LEU A 125 15.04 3.88 0.01
N ASP A 126 15.34 2.65 0.43
CA ASP A 126 16.22 2.39 1.56
C ASP A 126 17.65 2.92 1.28
N LEU A 127 18.17 2.74 0.06
CA LEU A 127 19.46 3.31 -0.37
C LEU A 127 19.45 4.85 -0.36
N VAL A 128 18.36 5.48 -0.82
CA VAL A 128 18.22 6.95 -0.78
C VAL A 128 18.19 7.47 0.65
N VAL A 129 17.52 6.76 1.57
CA VAL A 129 17.44 7.13 2.99
C VAL A 129 18.78 6.95 3.69
N LEU A 130 19.54 5.89 3.38
CA LEU A 130 20.90 5.67 3.89
C LEU A 130 21.87 6.77 3.44
N GLY A 131 21.59 7.42 2.31
CA GLY A 131 22.44 8.46 1.74
C GLY A 131 23.88 7.97 1.49
N ARG A 132 24.84 8.90 1.36
CA ARG A 132 26.27 8.54 1.20
C ARG A 132 26.94 8.04 2.49
N HIS A 133 26.30 8.17 3.65
CA HIS A 133 26.89 7.79 4.94
C HIS A 133 26.79 6.28 5.23
N GLY A 134 25.80 5.58 4.68
CA GLY A 134 25.67 4.12 4.85
C GLY A 134 26.73 3.30 4.10
N LEU A 135 27.21 3.80 2.95
CA LEU A 135 28.27 3.15 2.17
C LEU A 135 29.62 3.14 2.91
N LEU A 136 29.95 4.24 3.60
CA LEU A 136 31.18 4.32 4.40
C LEU A 136 31.15 3.34 5.57
N THR A 137 29.99 3.09 6.19
CA THR A 137 29.87 2.13 7.30
C THR A 137 29.91 0.67 6.85
N ASP A 138 29.40 0.33 5.66
CA ASP A 138 29.53 -1.01 5.08
C ASP A 138 30.93 -1.26 4.50
N GLU A 139 31.58 -0.25 3.93
CA GLU A 139 33.03 -0.30 3.61
C GLU A 139 33.85 -0.49 4.89
N LEU A 140 33.58 0.26 5.95
CA LEU A 140 34.27 0.06 7.24
C LEU A 140 33.98 -1.31 7.86
N ARG A 141 32.75 -1.85 7.75
CA ARG A 141 32.42 -3.21 8.21
C ARG A 141 33.06 -4.31 7.38
N SER A 142 33.11 -4.16 6.06
CA SER A 142 33.78 -5.12 5.17
C SER A 142 35.30 -5.06 5.34
N ILE A 143 35.89 -3.88 5.52
CA ILE A 143 37.30 -3.70 5.88
C ILE A 143 37.60 -4.28 7.26
N ALA A 144 36.72 -4.09 8.25
CA ALA A 144 36.87 -4.69 9.58
C ALA A 144 36.77 -6.22 9.54
N SER A 145 35.82 -6.77 8.77
CA SER A 145 35.67 -8.23 8.60
C SER A 145 36.86 -8.85 7.84
N ASN A 146 37.44 -8.14 6.88
CA ASN A 146 38.64 -8.58 6.16
C ASN A 146 39.89 -8.53 7.06
N LYS A 147 40.02 -7.55 7.96
CA LYS A 147 41.12 -7.47 8.93
C LYS A 147 41.05 -8.56 10.00
N GLU A 148 39.85 -8.94 10.44
CA GLU A 148 39.67 -10.07 11.37
C GLU A 148 40.09 -11.40 10.72
N ALA A 149 39.76 -11.62 9.44
CA ALA A 149 40.17 -12.79 8.69
C ALA A 149 41.70 -12.89 8.47
N GLU A 150 42.40 -11.76 8.25
CA GLU A 150 43.86 -11.75 8.10
C GLU A 150 44.61 -12.05 9.41
N SER A 151 44.03 -11.70 10.57
CA SER A 151 44.66 -11.96 11.89
C SER A 151 44.59 -13.41 12.38
N LEU A 152 43.72 -14.23 11.79
CA LEU A 152 43.55 -15.65 12.13
C LEU A 152 44.38 -16.59 11.22
N GLY A 153 45.07 -16.05 10.20
CA GLY A 153 45.84 -16.80 9.22
C GLY A 153 47.34 -16.95 9.51
N GLN A 154 47.83 -16.53 10.69
CA GLN A 154 49.26 -16.53 11.02
C GLN A 154 49.58 -17.39 12.25
N TYR A 155 49.27 -18.69 12.18
CA TYR A 155 49.91 -19.71 13.02
C TYR A 155 50.11 -20.97 12.17
N ASP A 156 50.99 -20.86 11.18
CA ASP A 156 51.48 -22.02 10.44
C ASP A 156 52.51 -22.74 11.30
N GLY A 157 52.27 -24.02 11.54
CA GLY A 157 53.13 -24.90 12.30
C GLY A 157 54.42 -25.28 11.57
N GLU A 158 55.52 -25.19 12.30
CA GLU A 158 56.71 -26.05 12.15
C GLU A 158 56.88 -26.69 13.56
N THR A 159 57.15 -27.97 13.74
CA THR A 159 58.09 -28.82 12.99
C THR A 159 57.73 -30.30 13.19
N CYS A 160 57.78 -31.08 12.11
CA CYS A 160 57.89 -32.54 12.16
C CYS A 160 59.27 -32.94 12.71
N ILE A 161 59.38 -34.11 13.36
CA ILE A 161 60.24 -35.24 12.98
C ILE A 161 60.05 -36.36 14.02
N SER A 162 59.68 -37.53 13.52
CA SER A 162 59.75 -38.82 14.19
C SER A 162 61.03 -39.49 13.72
N ASP A 163 61.81 -40.04 14.65
CA ASP A 163 62.59 -41.27 14.48
C ASP A 163 62.61 -42.00 15.83
#